data_AF-A0A440N7R0-F1
#
_entry.id   AF-A0A440N7R0-F1
#
_cell.length_a   1.000
_cell.length_b   1.000
_cell.length_c   1.000
_cell.angle_alpha   90.00
_cell.angle_beta   90.00
_cell.angle_gamma   90.00
#
_symmetry.space_group_name_H-M   'P 1'
#
loop_
_entity.id
_entity.type
_entity.pdbx_description
1 polymer ?
#
loop_
_entity_poly.entity_id
_entity_poly.type
_entity_poly.pdbx_seq_one_letter_code
_entity_poly.pdbx_strand_id
1 'polypeptide(L)'
;MTTTNGQKFLFAAADLQATALKAVISYQIETLSFHKRRCEQNVKLIDDLFAGGEFVDVFDVTSNFLQNATSAYATEAGNFARVGSRLTSDMARRVRRQAESAIEDIAASTAA
;
A
#
# COMPACT_ATOMS: atom_id res chain seq x y z
N MET A 1 3.25 -18.68 -34.06
CA MET A 1 3.10 -17.24 -34.33
C MET A 1 4.06 -16.50 -33.43
N THR A 2 5.14 -15.96 -33.99
CA THR A 2 6.11 -15.11 -33.29
C THR A 2 5.43 -13.76 -33.02
N THR A 3 5.15 -13.47 -31.76
CA THR A 3 4.64 -12.16 -31.34
C THR A 3 5.70 -11.10 -31.60
N THR A 4 5.34 -10.03 -32.32
CA THR A 4 6.24 -8.89 -32.57
C THR A 4 6.58 -8.20 -31.24
N ASN A 5 7.78 -7.62 -31.11
CA ASN A 5 8.25 -6.97 -29.87
C ASN A 5 7.25 -5.96 -29.28
N GLY A 6 6.48 -5.27 -30.13
CA GLY A 6 5.41 -4.37 -29.71
C GLY A 6 4.26 -5.06 -28.95
N GLN A 7 3.85 -6.28 -29.34
CA GLN A 7 2.81 -7.02 -28.62
C GLN A 7 3.30 -7.49 -27.24
N LYS A 8 4.54 -7.98 -27.15
CA LYS A 8 5.15 -8.37 -25.86
C LYS A 8 5.20 -7.18 -24.90
N PHE A 9 5.60 -6.00 -25.39
CA PHE A 9 5.63 -4.78 -24.61
C PHE A 9 4.25 -4.36 -24.11
N LEU A 10 3.22 -4.37 -24.98
CA LEU A 10 1.85 -4.02 -24.61
C LEU A 10 1.29 -4.95 -23.52
N PHE A 11 1.50 -6.27 -23.62
CA PHE A 11 1.07 -7.21 -22.58
C PHE A 11 1.80 -6.96 -21.26
N ALA A 12 3.10 -6.69 -21.29
CA ALA A 12 3.87 -6.44 -20.09
C ALA A 12 3.48 -5.10 -19.41
N ALA A 13 3.11 -4.08 -20.19
CA ALA A 13 2.55 -2.84 -19.68
C ALA A 13 1.17 -3.05 -19.04
N ALA A 14 0.29 -3.83 -19.68
CA ALA A 14 -1.04 -4.14 -19.14
C ALA A 14 -0.96 -4.94 -17.84
N ASP A 15 -0.08 -5.96 -17.75
CA ASP A 15 0.13 -6.73 -16.53
C ASP A 15 0.69 -5.87 -15.39
N LEU A 16 1.57 -4.91 -15.72
CA LEU A 16 2.09 -3.96 -14.75
C LEU A 16 0.99 -3.04 -14.21
N GLN A 17 0.14 -2.49 -15.09
CA GLN A 17 -0.99 -1.66 -14.70
C GLN A 17 -1.98 -2.44 -13.81
N ALA A 18 -2.30 -3.69 -14.18
CA ALA A 18 -3.18 -4.54 -13.39
C ALA A 18 -2.60 -4.84 -12.00
N THR A 19 -1.29 -5.14 -11.92
CA THR A 19 -0.59 -5.35 -10.65
C THR A 19 -0.63 -4.10 -9.76
N ALA A 20 -0.35 -2.93 -10.35
CA ALA A 20 -0.37 -1.67 -9.63
C ALA A 20 -1.77 -1.33 -9.11
N LEU A 21 -2.79 -1.46 -9.96
CA LEU A 21 -4.17 -1.22 -9.59
C LEU A 21 -4.61 -2.16 -8.45
N LYS A 22 -4.27 -3.45 -8.53
CA LYS A 22 -4.58 -4.41 -7.46
C LYS A 22 -3.91 -4.01 -6.14
N ALA A 23 -2.64 -3.60 -6.17
CA ALA A 23 -1.93 -3.16 -4.97
C ALA A 23 -2.58 -1.91 -4.36
N VAL A 24 -2.98 -0.94 -5.19
CA VAL A 24 -3.67 0.28 -4.75
C VAL A 24 -5.02 -0.05 -4.12
N ILE A 25 -5.83 -0.89 -4.77
CA ILE A 25 -7.15 -1.28 -4.23
C ILE A 25 -6.99 -2.02 -2.90
N SER A 26 -6.04 -2.97 -2.80
CA SER A 26 -5.75 -3.67 -1.54
C SER A 26 -5.32 -2.70 -0.43
N TYR A 27 -4.52 -1.68 -0.76
CA TYR A 27 -4.15 -0.65 0.20
C TYR A 27 -5.34 0.21 0.62
N GLN A 28 -6.20 0.63 -0.31
CA GLN A 28 -7.42 1.37 0.00
C GLN A 28 -8.33 0.60 0.97
N ILE A 29 -8.48 -0.72 0.78
CA ILE A 29 -9.26 -1.57 1.68
C ILE A 29 -8.69 -1.55 3.11
N GLU A 30 -7.38 -1.68 3.25
CA GLU A 30 -6.70 -1.65 4.56
C GLU A 30 -6.87 -0.28 5.24
N THR A 31 -6.61 0.81 4.52
CA THR A 31 -6.73 2.17 5.07
C THR A 31 -8.15 2.53 5.44
N LEU A 32 -9.16 2.11 4.67
CA LEU A 32 -10.56 2.30 5.04
C LEU A 32 -10.94 1.48 6.28
N SER A 33 -10.40 0.26 6.41
CA SER A 33 -10.60 -0.58 7.59
C SER A 33 -9.96 0.04 8.84
N PHE A 34 -8.75 0.59 8.70
CA PHE A 34 -8.10 1.39 9.74
C PHE A 34 -8.95 2.60 10.13
N HIS A 35 -9.45 3.35 9.16
CA HIS A 35 -10.25 4.55 9.41
C HIS A 35 -11.55 4.21 10.16
N LYS A 36 -12.26 3.14 9.76
CA LYS A 36 -13.43 2.63 10.49
C LYS A 36 -13.10 2.36 11.95
N ARG A 37 -12.01 1.63 12.22
CA ARG A 37 -11.58 1.30 13.58
C ARG A 37 -11.28 2.56 14.40
N ARG A 38 -10.69 3.58 13.78
CA ARG A 38 -10.44 4.89 14.42
C ARG A 38 -11.74 5.63 14.74
N CYS A 39 -12.73 5.61 13.84
CA CYS A 39 -14.06 6.17 14.13
C CYS A 39 -14.73 5.48 15.31
N GLU A 40 -14.69 4.14 15.37
CA GLU A 40 -15.23 3.36 16.49
C GLU A 40 -14.55 3.71 17.81
N GLN A 41 -13.22 3.88 17.80
CA GLN A 41 -12.46 4.31 18.97
C GLN A 41 -12.76 5.75 19.39
N ASN A 42 -13.06 6.65 18.44
CA ASN A 42 -13.48 8.02 18.76
C ASN A 42 -14.84 8.04 19.46
N VAL A 43 -15.81 7.23 18.99
CA VAL A 43 -17.11 7.08 19.66
C VAL A 43 -16.92 6.57 21.08
N LYS A 44 -16.13 5.50 21.24
CA LYS A 44 -15.82 4.97 22.56
C LYS A 44 -15.17 6.00 23.49
N LEU A 45 -14.23 6.81 22.99
CA LEU A 45 -13.63 7.88 23.80
C LEU A 45 -14.69 8.84 24.33
N ILE A 46 -15.66 9.25 23.49
CA ILE A 46 -16.74 10.13 23.92
C ILE A 46 -17.55 9.44 25.02
N ASP A 47 -17.94 8.19 24.84
CA ASP A 47 -18.68 7.43 25.86
C ASP A 47 -17.90 7.35 27.18
N ASP A 48 -16.60 7.02 27.11
CA ASP A 48 -15.73 6.88 28.29
C ASP A 48 -15.54 8.23 29.02
N LEU A 49 -15.46 9.35 28.30
CA LEU A 49 -15.33 10.70 28.87
C LEU A 49 -16.58 11.14 29.63
N PHE A 50 -17.77 10.76 29.15
CA PHE A 50 -19.04 11.11 29.81
C PHE A 50 -19.49 10.08 30.86
N ALA A 51 -18.82 8.92 30.94
CA ALA A 51 -19.05 7.93 31.98
C ALA A 51 -18.28 8.21 33.28
N GLY A 52 -17.17 8.97 33.22
CA GLY A 52 -16.31 9.28 34.37
C GLY A 52 -16.70 10.58 35.10
N GLY A 53 -16.71 10.56 36.44
CA GLY A 53 -17.04 11.72 37.29
C GLY A 53 -15.82 12.52 37.79
N GLU A 54 -14.61 11.96 37.71
CA GLU A 54 -13.38 12.58 38.24
C GLU A 54 -12.44 13.04 37.13
N PHE A 55 -11.75 14.16 37.37
CA PHE A 55 -10.80 14.75 36.42
C PHE A 55 -9.59 13.83 36.11
N VAL A 56 -9.12 13.07 37.11
CA VAL A 56 -8.03 12.09 36.94
C VAL A 56 -8.43 11.00 35.94
N ASP A 57 -9.64 10.47 36.03
CA ASP A 57 -10.15 9.45 35.10
C ASP A 57 -10.21 10.00 33.67
N VAL A 58 -10.63 11.26 33.49
CA VAL A 58 -10.66 11.93 32.18
C VAL A 58 -9.27 12.07 31.58
N PHE A 59 -8.27 12.44 32.38
CA PHE A 59 -6.89 12.57 31.91
C PHE A 59 -6.30 11.22 31.51
N ASP A 60 -6.51 10.17 32.30
CA ASP A 60 -6.02 8.82 32.02
C ASP A 60 -6.69 8.23 30.76
N VAL A 61 -8.00 8.40 30.61
CA VAL A 61 -8.73 7.98 29.40
C VAL A 61 -8.20 8.69 28.16
N THR A 62 -8.00 10.02 28.24
CA THR A 62 -7.56 10.83 27.11
C THR A 62 -6.10 10.52 26.73
N SER A 63 -5.22 10.39 27.72
CA SER A 63 -3.79 10.12 27.47
C SER A 63 -3.56 8.72 26.90
N ASN A 64 -4.28 7.70 27.39
CA ASN A 64 -4.26 6.36 26.83
C ASN A 64 -4.79 6.34 25.39
N PHE A 65 -5.89 7.05 25.12
CA PHE A 65 -6.41 7.17 23.76
C PHE A 65 -5.39 7.81 22.82
N LEU A 66 -4.73 8.90 23.24
CA LEU A 66 -3.75 9.60 22.41
C LEU A 66 -2.52 8.74 22.09
N GLN A 67 -2.00 8.01 23.08
CA GLN A 67 -0.90 7.07 22.89
C GLN A 67 -1.27 5.97 21.89
N ASN A 68 -2.45 5.35 22.07
CA ASN A 68 -2.95 4.32 21.16
C ASN A 68 -3.18 4.86 19.75
N ALA A 69 -3.76 6.06 19.62
CA ALA A 69 -3.97 6.72 18.33
C ALA A 69 -2.63 6.98 17.62
N THR A 70 -1.65 7.50 18.35
CA THR A 70 -0.32 7.83 17.81
C THR A 70 0.38 6.57 17.28
N SER A 71 0.41 5.51 18.08
CA SER A 71 0.99 4.22 17.67
C SER A 71 0.28 3.63 16.45
N ALA A 72 -1.05 3.70 16.41
CA ALA A 72 -1.85 3.20 15.31
C ALA A 72 -1.58 3.96 14.00
N TYR A 73 -1.51 5.30 14.04
CA TYR A 73 -1.16 6.10 12.86
C TYR A 73 0.28 5.88 12.39
N ALA A 74 1.23 5.72 13.31
CA ALA A 74 2.61 5.39 12.96
C ALA A 74 2.69 4.03 12.23
N THR A 75 1.92 3.05 12.71
CA THR A 75 1.81 1.72 12.09
C THR A 75 1.20 1.81 10.69
N GLU A 76 0.10 2.56 10.53
CA GLU A 76 -0.56 2.73 9.23
C GLU A 76 0.33 3.46 8.21
N ALA A 77 1.08 4.47 8.64
CA ALA A 77 2.07 5.13 7.80
C ALA A 77 3.18 4.15 7.36
N GLY A 78 3.62 3.26 8.25
CA GLY A 78 4.56 2.19 7.91
C GLY A 78 3.99 1.19 6.89
N ASN A 79 2.71 0.82 7.02
CA ASN A 79 2.01 -0.02 6.05
C ASN A 79 1.95 0.64 4.67
N PHE A 80 1.61 1.94 4.60
CA PHE A 80 1.60 2.70 3.35
C PHE A 80 2.98 2.72 2.68
N ALA A 81 4.02 3.08 3.45
CA ALA A 81 5.39 3.11 2.94
C ALA A 81 5.84 1.74 2.42
N ARG A 82 5.47 0.66 3.10
CA ARG A 82 5.76 -0.72 2.67
C ARG A 82 5.07 -1.07 1.36
N VAL A 83 3.79 -0.74 1.19
CA VAL A 83 3.08 -0.97 -0.07
C VAL A 83 3.70 -0.17 -1.21
N GLY A 84 3.98 1.11 -0.99
CA GLY A 84 4.63 1.97 -1.98
C GLY A 84 6.00 1.46 -2.41
N SER A 85 6.84 1.07 -1.45
CA SER A 85 8.16 0.48 -1.72
C SER A 85 8.06 -0.82 -2.53
N ARG A 86 7.12 -1.71 -2.17
CA ARG A 86 6.89 -2.95 -2.90
C ARG A 86 6.44 -2.69 -4.34
N LEU A 87 5.50 -1.77 -4.54
CA LEU A 87 5.01 -1.41 -5.87
C LEU A 87 6.16 -0.88 -6.75
N THR A 88 6.94 0.06 -6.24
CA THR A 88 8.09 0.63 -6.95
C THR A 88 9.15 -0.44 -7.27
N SER A 89 9.45 -1.33 -6.33
CA SER A 89 10.39 -2.44 -6.54
C SER A 89 9.92 -3.42 -7.61
N ASP A 90 8.64 -3.79 -7.58
CA ASP A 90 8.04 -4.68 -8.58
C ASP A 90 8.04 -4.02 -9.98
N MET A 91 7.77 -2.71 -10.06
CA MET A 91 7.92 -1.93 -11.30
C MET A 91 9.35 -1.94 -11.82
N ALA A 92 10.33 -1.60 -10.98
CA ALA A 92 11.74 -1.55 -11.36
C ALA A 92 12.26 -2.91 -11.85
N ARG A 93 11.91 -4.00 -11.15
CA ARG A 93 12.26 -5.37 -11.56
C ARG A 93 11.66 -5.74 -12.91
N ARG A 94 10.41 -5.34 -13.18
CA ARG A 94 9.74 -5.63 -14.46
C ARG A 94 10.36 -4.86 -15.62
N VAL A 95 10.66 -3.57 -15.43
CA VAL A 95 11.35 -2.74 -16.44
C VAL A 95 12.72 -3.35 -16.77
N ARG A 96 13.49 -3.74 -15.75
CA ARG A 96 14.79 -4.40 -15.94
C ARG A 96 14.67 -5.67 -16.79
N ARG A 97 13.73 -6.56 -16.47
CA ARG A 97 13.51 -7.80 -17.24
C ARG A 97 13.11 -7.54 -18.69
N GLN A 98 12.29 -6.51 -18.95
CA GLN A 98 11.94 -6.13 -20.32
C GLN A 98 13.15 -5.62 -21.10
N ALA A 99 14.01 -4.82 -20.47
CA ALA A 99 15.25 -4.34 -21.09
C ALA A 99 16.21 -5.51 -21.40
N GLU A 100 16.39 -6.44 -20.46
CA GLU A 100 17.22 -7.65 -20.64
C GLU A 100 16.70 -8.50 -21.82
N SER A 101 15.39 -8.78 -21.87
CA SER A 101 14.77 -9.53 -22.97
C SER A 101 14.89 -8.84 -24.33
N ALA A 102 14.80 -7.50 -24.37
CA ALA A 102 14.96 -6.75 -25.62
C ALA A 102 16.41 -6.81 -26.15
N ILE A 103 17.40 -6.76 -25.25
CA ILE A 103 18.83 -6.91 -25.62
C ILE A 103 19.10 -8.31 -26.16
N GLU A 104 18.56 -9.35 -25.50
CA GLU A 104 18.67 -10.74 -25.97
C GLU A 104 18.04 -10.94 -27.35
N ASP A 105 16.84 -10.42 -27.58
CA ASP A 105 16.15 -10.49 -28.88
C ASP A 105 16.95 -9.78 -29.99
N ILE A 106 17.56 -8.62 -29.69
CA ILE A 106 18.43 -7.91 -30.64
C ILE A 106 19.68 -8.75 -30.96
N ALA A 107 20.37 -9.25 -29.94
CA ALA A 107 21.58 -10.05 -30.11
C ALA A 107 21.32 -11.31 -30.96
N ALA A 108 20.21 -12.01 -30.68
CA ALA A 108 19.78 -13.17 -31.46
C ALA A 108 19.49 -12.81 -32.92
N SER A 109 18.86 -11.65 -33.18
CA SER A 109 18.57 -11.20 -34.55
C SER A 109 19.82 -10.81 -35.34
N THR A 110 20.88 -10.33 -34.68
CA THR A 110 22.14 -9.96 -35.33
C THR A 110 23.08 -11.14 -35.58
N ALA A 111 22.84 -12.28 -34.92
CA ALA A 111 23.65 -13.49 -35.07
C ALA A 111 23.09 -14.49 -36.11
N ALA A 112 21.88 -14.23 -36.64
CA ALA A 112 21.22 -14.99 -37.69
C ALA A 112 21.46 -14.38 -39.08
#